data_AF-A0A109JTP7-F1
#
_entry.id   AF-A0A109JTP7-F1
#
_cell.length_a   1.000
_cell.length_b   1.000
_cell.length_c   1.000
_cell.angle_alpha   90.00
_cell.angle_beta   90.00
_cell.angle_gamma   90.00
#
_symmetry.space_group_name_H-M   'P 1'
#
loop_
_entity.id
_entity.type
_entity.pdbx_description
1 polymer ?
#
loop_
_entity_poly.entity_id
_entity_poly.type
_entity_poly.pdbx_seq_one_letter_code
_entity_poly.pdbx_strand_id
1 'polypeptide(L)' 'MTETIARELIFTLRVAQEIASRESPDYDLVLLFIQKAIEVATEEASRHGIMVDFDDVSEREH' A
#
# COMPACT_ATOMS: atom_id res chain seq x y z
N MET A 1 9.01 -3.22 14.74
CA MET A 1 9.09 -2.48 13.45
C MET A 1 9.49 -1.03 13.76
N THR A 2 10.24 -0.33 12.91
CA THR A 2 10.49 1.12 13.10
C THR A 2 9.54 1.94 12.22
N GLU A 3 9.29 3.20 12.59
CA GLU A 3 8.43 4.11 11.80
C GLU A 3 8.92 4.24 10.35
N THR A 4 10.23 4.40 10.16
CA THR A 4 10.85 4.49 8.83
C THR A 4 10.57 3.23 8.00
N ILE A 5 10.77 2.04 8.58
CA ILE A 5 10.54 0.77 7.88
C ILE A 5 9.05 0.61 7.51
N ALA A 6 8.14 0.98 8.42
CA ALA A 6 6.70 0.91 8.17
C ALA A 6 6.28 1.83 7.01
N ARG A 7 6.77 3.07 7.01
CA ARG A 7 6.49 4.05 5.95
C ARG A 7 7.08 3.61 4.62
N GLU A 8 8.35 3.21 4.58
CA GLU A 8 9.01 2.75 3.35
C GLU A 8 8.30 1.54 2.76
N LEU A 9 7.96 0.54 3.58
CA LEU A 9 7.26 -0.66 3.13
C LEU A 9 5.89 -0.31 2.51
N ILE A 10 5.05 0.43 3.24
CA ILE A 10 3.70 0.76 2.76
C ILE A 10 3.77 1.66 1.52
N PHE A 11 4.73 2.60 1.46
CA PHE A 11 4.99 3.39 0.25
C PHE A 11 5.33 2.51 -0.95
N THR A 12 6.30 1.58 -0.79
CA THR A 12 6.69 0.66 -1.86
C THR A 12 5.51 -0.19 -2.33
N LEU A 13 4.66 -0.65 -1.42
CA LEU A 13 3.46 -1.43 -1.78
C LEU A 13 2.43 -0.59 -2.54
N ARG A 14 2.22 0.68 -2.16
CA ARG A 14 1.36 1.62 -2.92
C ARG A 14 1.90 1.87 -4.34
N VAL A 15 3.22 2.00 -4.51
CA VAL A 15 3.84 2.09 -5.85
C VAL A 15 3.61 0.83 -6.67
N ALA A 16 3.78 -0.36 -6.05
CA ALA A 16 3.51 -1.62 -6.73
C ALA A 16 2.04 -1.75 -7.16
N GLN A 17 1.11 -1.26 -6.33
CA GLN A 17 -0.32 -1.24 -6.62
C GLN A 17 -0.63 -0.40 -7.87
N GLU A 18 -0.04 0.80 -7.95
CA GLU A 18 -0.20 1.70 -9.10
C GLU A 18 0.39 1.14 -10.39
N ILE A 19 1.47 0.37 -10.31
CA ILE A 19 2.03 -0.32 -11.47
C ILE A 19 1.07 -1.44 -11.90
N ALA A 20 0.65 -2.29 -10.95
CA ALA A 20 -0.22 -3.43 -11.24
C ALA A 20 -1.60 -3.02 -11.80
N SER A 21 -2.15 -1.88 -11.36
CA SER A 21 -3.45 -1.37 -11.85
C SER A 21 -3.41 -0.99 -13.33
N ARG A 22 -2.26 -0.56 -13.85
CA ARG A 22 -2.07 -0.16 -15.25
C ARG A 22 -1.88 -1.34 -16.22
N GLU A 23 -1.51 -2.51 -15.69
CA GLU A 23 -1.24 -3.73 -16.47
C GLU A 23 -2.47 -4.67 -16.54
N SER A 24 -3.65 -4.21 -16.11
CA SER A 24 -4.93 -4.96 -16.15
C SER A 24 -5.28 -5.40 -17.59
N PRO A 25 -5.82 -6.62 -17.80
CA PRO A 25 -6.42 -7.56 -16.84
C PRO A 25 -5.53 -8.70 -16.31
N ASP A 26 -4.31 -8.86 -16.79
CA ASP A 26 -3.46 -10.02 -16.43
C ASP A 26 -2.98 -9.99 -14.96
N TYR A 27 -3.20 -8.87 -14.27
CA TYR A 27 -2.65 -8.58 -12.95
C TYR A 27 -3.68 -8.51 -11.81
N ASP A 28 -4.93 -8.91 -12.02
CA ASP A 28 -5.99 -8.85 -10.98
C ASP A 28 -5.58 -9.58 -9.68
N LEU A 29 -4.98 -10.76 -9.82
CA LEU A 29 -4.50 -11.54 -8.67
C LEU A 29 -3.31 -10.86 -7.96
N VAL A 30 -2.44 -10.19 -8.72
CA VAL A 30 -1.30 -9.43 -8.19
C VAL A 30 -1.79 -8.22 -7.42
N LEU A 31 -2.78 -7.49 -7.97
CA LEU A 31 -3.41 -6.35 -7.32
C LEU A 31 -4.05 -6.75 -5.98
N LEU A 32 -4.75 -7.89 -5.94
CA LEU A 32 -5.32 -8.45 -4.71
C LEU A 32 -4.25 -8.73 -3.66
N PHE A 33 -3.12 -9.35 -4.04
CA PHE A 33 -2.03 -9.62 -3.10
C PHE A 33 -1.37 -8.35 -2.57
N ILE A 34 -1.21 -7.33 -3.40
CA ILE A 34 -0.65 -6.04 -2.99
C ILE A 34 -1.59 -5.35 -1.99
N GLN A 35 -2.90 -5.32 -2.27
CA GLN A 35 -3.90 -4.76 -1.34
C GLN A 35 -3.83 -5.44 0.03
N LYS A 36 -3.77 -6.78 0.06
CA LYS A 36 -3.64 -7.54 1.30
C LYS A 36 -2.32 -7.28 2.03
N ALA A 37 -1.22 -7.09 1.30
CA ALA A 37 0.07 -6.74 1.91
C ALA A 37 0.05 -5.35 2.56
N ILE A 38 -0.63 -4.37 1.95
CA ILE A 38 -0.82 -3.02 2.51
C ILE A 38 -1.61 -3.11 3.82
N GLU A 39 -2.72 -3.85 3.83
CA GLU A 39 -3.56 -4.05 5.02
C GLU A 39 -2.74 -4.64 6.17
N VAL A 40 -2.05 -5.77 5.93
CA VAL A 40 -1.23 -6.44 6.95
C VAL A 40 -0.08 -5.54 7.45
N ALA A 41 0.60 -4.81 6.56
CA ALA A 41 1.67 -3.90 6.95
C ALA A 41 1.15 -2.75 7.83
N THR A 42 -0.04 -2.22 7.51
CA THR A 42 -0.69 -1.14 8.25
C THR A 42 -1.15 -1.62 9.63
N GLU A 43 -1.74 -2.81 9.71
CA GLU A 43 -2.10 -3.45 10.99
C GLU A 43 -0.87 -3.67 11.87
N GLU A 44 0.22 -4.19 11.30
CA GLU A 44 1.44 -4.44 12.06
C GLU A 44 2.06 -3.13 12.54
N ALA A 45 2.15 -2.11 11.68
CA ALA A 45 2.59 -0.77 12.09
C ALA A 45 1.76 -0.23 13.26
N SER A 46 0.43 -0.39 13.19
CA SER A 46 -0.50 0.02 14.25
C SER A 46 -0.23 -0.71 15.58
N ARG A 47 0.09 -2.02 15.54
CA ARG A 47 0.48 -2.78 16.75
C ARG A 47 1.74 -2.25 17.42
N HIS A 48 2.64 -1.63 16.64
CA HIS A 48 3.84 -0.95 17.17
C HIS A 48 3.60 0.53 17.50
N GLY A 49 2.36 1.02 17.45
CA GLY A 49 2.02 2.43 17.72
C GLY A 49 2.42 3.39 16.60
N ILE A 50 2.69 2.88 15.40
CA ILE A 50 3.09 3.67 14.24
C ILE A 50 1.85 3.93 13.39
N MET A 51 1.46 5.20 13.27
CA MET A 51 0.42 5.63 12.34
C MET A 51 1.08 5.99 11.01
N VAL A 52 0.70 5.26 9.96
CA VAL A 52 1.14 5.54 8.59
C VAL A 52 -0.04 6.07 7.81
N ASP A 53 -0.07 7.39 7.67
CA ASP A 53 -1.04 8.09 6.84
C ASP A 53 -0.35 8.47 5.52
N PHE A 54 -0.91 7.99 4.42
CA PHE A 54 -0.60 8.50 3.11
C PHE A 54 -1.88 9.15 2.65
N ASP A 55 -1.86 10.46 2.43
CA ASP A 55 -2.97 11.18 1.81
C ASP A 55 -3.46 10.34 0.64
N ASP A 56 -4.69 9.83 0.73
CA ASP A 56 -5.30 9.13 -0.38
C ASP A 56 -5.42 10.16 -1.49
N VAL A 57 -4.48 10.13 -2.43
CA VAL A 57 -4.54 10.86 -3.69
C VAL A 57 -5.63 10.19 -4.54
N SER A 58 -6.85 10.15 -4.02
CA SER A 58 -8.06 9.79 -4.74
C SER A 58 -8.73 11.03 -5.37
N GLU A 59 -8.14 12.22 -5.22
CA GLU A 59 -8.63 13.46 -5.82
C GLU A 59 -7.72 13.98 -6.94
N ARG A 60 -7.48 13.20 -7.99
CA ARG A 60 -7.10 13.76 -9.31
C ARG A 60 -7.64 12.87 -10.42
N GLU A 61 -8.86 13.19 -10.84
CA GLU A 61 -9.41 13.13 -12.21
C GLU A 61 -10.94 12.93 -12.13
N HIS A 62 -11.67 14.03 -12.04
CA HIS A 62 -13.02 14.21 -12.56
C HIS A 62 -13.06 15.55 -13.28
#